data_AF-A0A7W1I046-F1
#
_entry.id   AF-A0A7W1I046-F1
#
_cell.length_a   1.000
_cell.length_b   1.000
_cell.length_c   1.000
_cell.angle_alpha   90.00
_cell.angle_beta   90.00
_cell.angle_gamma   90.00
#
_symmetry.space_group_name_H-M   'P 1'
#
loop_
_entity.id
_entity.type
_entity.pdbx_description
1 polymer ?
#
loop_
_entity_poly.entity_id
_entity_poly.type
_entity_poly.pdbx_seq_one_letter_code
_entity_poly.pdbx_strand_id
1 'polypeptide(L)'
;MSSPDTAAVVRSTAFALALFVAPGLLAAQQPRDPRTEVARPETQREVELKAATVSDPANVANWLELATLQEARGAVDEVERTFKAAQAAAVGPDRRVLTAAASFYTRQAQFDKSIEALQAAADLNPIDPLGHHLVATYYWEKAFKDHSLTPAEKLTYIDGGLAATDRALAQKADFADAMTYKNILLRMKAQHEPDPARRDALIAEADAWRTQAMQLRPSQGTPMQTGAPVPPPLPAPGAPVRVGSIIKTPAKVQHVSPVYPQEAQDARVSGMVIIEVMIDAEGNVSDARVLRSIPMLDQAALDAVKQWRFQPTVLNGAPVPVIITVTVNFTLQ
;
A
#
# COMPACT_ATOMS: atom_id res chain seq x y z
N MET A 1 49.25 18.13 19.14
CA MET A 1 48.46 18.67 20.27
C MET A 1 47.46 19.64 19.66
N SER A 2 46.15 19.45 19.67
CA SER A 2 45.26 18.39 20.12
C SER A 2 43.95 18.61 19.35
N SER A 3 43.26 17.54 18.97
CA SER A 3 41.89 17.58 18.44
C SER A 3 40.91 18.20 19.44
N PRO A 4 39.77 18.73 18.98
CA PRO A 4 38.51 18.66 19.71
C PRO A 4 37.61 17.63 19.00
N ASP A 5 37.48 16.43 19.57
CA ASP A 5 36.47 16.03 20.56
C ASP A 5 35.16 15.55 19.91
N THR A 6 35.19 14.27 19.55
CA THR A 6 34.09 13.47 19.02
C THR A 6 33.17 13.03 20.15
N ALA A 7 32.45 13.95 20.77
CA ALA A 7 31.39 13.62 21.73
C ALA A 7 30.49 14.83 22.00
N ALA A 8 29.45 15.03 21.18
CA ALA A 8 28.16 15.62 21.59
C ALA A 8 27.29 16.02 20.39
N VAL A 9 26.70 15.07 19.66
CA VAL A 9 25.37 15.28 19.04
C VAL A 9 24.66 13.92 18.91
N VAL A 10 24.32 13.31 20.04
CA VAL A 10 23.31 12.24 20.07
C VAL A 10 22.34 12.62 21.18
N ARG A 11 21.33 13.41 20.84
CA ARG A 11 20.11 13.65 21.63
C ARG A 11 19.19 14.64 20.92
N SER A 12 18.29 14.10 20.10
CA SER A 12 17.00 14.66 19.65
C SER A 12 16.61 13.84 18.42
N THR A 13 15.53 13.07 18.36
CA THR A 13 14.25 13.11 19.07
C THR A 13 13.68 11.68 18.98
N ALA A 14 13.61 11.00 20.13
CA ALA A 14 12.60 9.97 20.35
C ALA A 14 11.26 10.67 20.66
N PHE A 15 10.15 9.92 20.55
CA PHE A 15 8.73 10.31 20.71
C PHE A 15 8.06 10.77 19.40
N ALA A 16 6.84 10.34 19.05
CA ALA A 16 5.95 9.37 19.67
C ALA A 16 4.99 8.84 18.59
N LEU A 17 4.93 7.51 18.47
CA LEU A 17 3.79 6.80 17.93
C LEU A 17 2.74 6.75 19.04
N ALA A 18 1.65 7.50 18.89
CA ALA A 18 0.46 7.38 19.72
C ALA A 18 -0.75 7.26 18.79
N LEU A 19 -1.37 6.09 18.81
CA LEU A 19 -2.65 5.76 18.17
C LEU A 19 -3.78 6.64 18.73
N PHE A 20 -4.64 7.19 17.87
CA PHE A 20 -6.06 7.44 18.17
C PHE A 20 -6.86 7.14 16.88
N VAL A 21 -7.68 6.09 16.87
CA VAL A 21 -9.13 6.13 17.14
C VAL A 21 -9.86 7.07 16.18
N ALA A 22 -10.72 6.50 15.33
CA ALA A 22 -11.72 7.24 14.59
C ALA A 22 -12.64 8.01 15.57
N PRO A 23 -12.88 9.32 15.38
CA PRO A 23 -13.97 10.00 16.06
C PRO A 23 -15.28 9.68 15.33
N GLY A 24 -16.14 8.91 16.01
CA GLY A 24 -17.47 8.56 15.53
C GLY A 24 -18.43 8.01 16.59
N LEU A 25 -18.14 8.20 17.88
CA LEU A 25 -19.12 8.28 18.97
C LEU A 25 -18.41 8.90 20.19
N LEU A 26 -18.51 10.22 20.38
CA LEU A 26 -17.97 10.88 21.57
C LEU A 26 -18.94 10.70 22.75
N ALA A 27 -18.93 9.50 23.34
CA ALA A 27 -18.94 9.42 24.79
C ALA A 27 -17.48 9.20 25.17
N ALA A 28 -16.87 10.15 25.86
CA ALA A 28 -15.45 10.11 26.20
C ALA A 28 -15.06 8.77 26.85
N GLN A 29 -14.20 8.00 26.20
CA GLN A 29 -13.62 6.79 26.77
C GLN A 29 -12.10 6.85 26.66
N GLN A 30 -11.45 6.79 27.83
CA GLN A 30 -9.99 6.78 28.04
C GLN A 30 -9.27 5.69 27.20
N PRO A 31 -7.95 5.82 26.95
CA PRO A 31 -7.18 4.75 26.29
C PRO A 31 -7.26 3.45 27.11
N ARG A 32 -7.75 2.37 26.49
CA ARG A 32 -8.00 1.07 27.13
C ARG A 32 -7.10 -0.03 26.59
N ASP A 33 -6.76 -0.98 27.46
CA ASP A 33 -5.90 -2.13 27.17
C ASP A 33 -6.62 -3.15 26.26
N PRO A 34 -6.13 -3.40 25.04
CA PRO A 34 -6.78 -4.28 24.06
C PRO A 34 -6.86 -5.75 24.49
N ARG A 35 -6.18 -6.18 25.57
CA ARG A 35 -6.26 -7.57 26.08
C ARG A 35 -7.44 -7.82 27.02
N THR A 36 -8.25 -6.80 27.32
CA THR A 36 -9.32 -6.88 28.34
C THR A 36 -10.71 -6.54 27.83
N GLU A 37 -10.88 -6.17 26.56
CA GLU A 37 -12.20 -5.81 26.03
C GLU A 37 -12.90 -7.05 25.48
N VAL A 38 -13.93 -7.51 26.20
CA VAL A 38 -14.85 -8.54 25.72
C VAL A 38 -15.51 -8.00 24.46
N ALA A 39 -15.34 -8.71 23.34
CA ALA A 39 -15.95 -8.34 22.06
C ALA A 39 -17.45 -8.06 22.27
N ARG A 40 -17.99 -7.06 21.56
CA ARG A 40 -19.44 -6.77 21.66
C ARG A 40 -20.25 -8.01 21.23
N PRO A 41 -21.54 -8.14 21.60
CA PRO A 41 -22.34 -9.31 21.23
C PRO A 41 -22.45 -9.49 19.72
N GLU A 42 -22.40 -10.74 19.28
CA GLU A 42 -22.54 -11.12 17.87
C GLU A 42 -23.85 -10.57 17.27
N THR A 43 -23.77 -10.06 16.04
CA THR A 43 -24.92 -9.55 15.30
C THR A 43 -25.66 -10.66 14.56
N GLN A 44 -26.96 -10.46 14.30
CA GLN A 44 -27.75 -11.40 13.49
C GLN A 44 -27.14 -11.62 12.09
N ARG A 45 -26.55 -10.57 11.50
CA ARG A 45 -25.88 -10.65 10.20
C ARG A 45 -24.63 -11.55 10.25
N GLU A 46 -23.86 -11.51 11.34
CA GLU A 46 -22.73 -12.45 11.53
C GLU A 46 -23.22 -13.90 11.61
N VAL A 47 -24.32 -14.16 12.32
CA VAL A 47 -24.92 -15.50 12.40
C VAL A 47 -25.35 -16.01 11.02
N GLU A 48 -26.03 -15.16 10.25
CA GLU A 48 -26.42 -15.48 8.86
C GLU A 48 -25.22 -15.75 7.97
N LEU A 49 -24.18 -14.92 8.05
CA LEU A 49 -22.96 -15.08 7.26
C LEU A 49 -22.18 -16.34 7.64
N LYS A 50 -22.11 -16.70 8.93
CA LYS A 50 -21.53 -17.95 9.39
C LYS A 50 -22.24 -19.17 8.79
N ALA A 51 -23.58 -19.14 8.71
CA ALA A 51 -24.34 -20.20 8.04
C ALA A 51 -24.13 -20.19 6.52
N ALA A 52 -24.07 -19.00 5.91
CA ALA A 52 -23.87 -18.83 4.48
C ALA A 52 -22.48 -19.29 4.01
N THR A 53 -21.42 -19.06 4.79
CA THR A 53 -20.07 -19.52 4.45
C THR A 53 -19.91 -21.04 4.55
N VAL A 54 -20.72 -21.71 5.37
CA VAL A 54 -20.79 -23.18 5.41
C VAL A 54 -21.57 -23.73 4.21
N SER A 55 -22.65 -23.06 3.81
CA SER A 55 -23.52 -23.50 2.72
C SER A 55 -22.93 -23.22 1.33
N ASP A 56 -22.23 -22.08 1.18
CA ASP A 56 -21.55 -21.66 -0.04
C ASP A 56 -20.13 -21.16 0.30
N PRO A 57 -19.19 -22.07 0.56
CA PRO A 57 -17.81 -21.72 0.91
C PRO A 57 -17.05 -21.05 -0.24
N ALA A 58 -17.55 -21.15 -1.47
CA ALA A 58 -16.95 -20.51 -2.65
C ALA A 58 -17.23 -19.01 -2.71
N ASN A 59 -18.26 -18.54 -2.00
CA ASN A 59 -18.61 -17.13 -1.96
C ASN A 59 -17.68 -16.33 -1.04
N VAL A 60 -16.56 -15.90 -1.60
CA VAL A 60 -15.54 -15.07 -0.93
C VAL A 60 -16.11 -13.79 -0.33
N ALA A 61 -17.16 -13.21 -0.91
CA ALA A 61 -17.76 -11.98 -0.36
C ALA A 61 -18.33 -12.20 1.04
N ASN A 62 -18.94 -13.36 1.31
CA ASN A 62 -19.49 -13.68 2.62
C ASN A 62 -18.39 -13.78 3.69
N TRP A 63 -17.26 -14.40 3.35
CA TRP A 63 -16.11 -14.50 4.25
C TRP A 63 -15.52 -13.12 4.60
N LEU A 64 -15.37 -12.25 3.60
CA LEU A 64 -14.84 -10.90 3.78
C LEU A 64 -15.79 -10.01 4.59
N GLU A 65 -17.10 -10.10 4.35
CA GLU A 65 -18.11 -9.37 5.11
C GLU A 65 -18.12 -9.84 6.58
N LEU A 66 -18.10 -11.16 6.81
CA LEU A 66 -18.06 -11.74 8.15
C LEU A 66 -16.85 -11.26 8.95
N ALA A 67 -15.65 -11.34 8.35
CA ALA A 67 -14.42 -10.86 8.97
C ALA A 67 -14.49 -9.35 9.29
N THR A 68 -15.07 -8.55 8.39
CA THR A 68 -15.23 -7.10 8.60
C THR A 68 -16.15 -6.80 9.79
N LEU A 69 -17.27 -7.51 9.91
CA LEU A 69 -18.21 -7.33 11.03
C LEU A 69 -17.60 -7.78 12.35
N GLN A 70 -16.90 -8.91 12.37
CA GLN A 70 -16.17 -9.41 13.55
C GLN A 70 -15.08 -8.42 13.99
N GLU A 71 -14.32 -7.87 13.06
CA GLU A 71 -13.30 -6.87 13.36
C GLU A 71 -13.92 -5.60 13.94
N ALA A 72 -14.98 -5.09 13.31
CA ALA A 72 -15.72 -3.93 13.81
C ALA A 72 -16.21 -4.18 15.25
N ARG A 73 -16.60 -5.41 15.58
CA ARG A 73 -17.06 -5.82 16.90
C ARG A 73 -15.95 -5.95 17.96
N GLY A 74 -14.69 -5.98 17.53
CA GLY A 74 -13.52 -6.24 18.38
C GLY A 74 -13.20 -7.73 18.55
N ALA A 75 -13.84 -8.63 17.78
CA ALA A 75 -13.68 -10.08 17.88
C ALA A 75 -12.44 -10.59 17.11
N VAL A 76 -11.25 -10.11 17.47
CA VAL A 76 -9.97 -10.34 16.78
C VAL A 76 -9.70 -11.85 16.53
N ASP A 77 -9.93 -12.69 17.53
CA ASP A 77 -9.72 -14.15 17.40
C ASP A 77 -10.71 -14.81 16.43
N GLU A 78 -11.93 -14.26 16.32
CA GLU A 78 -12.91 -14.75 15.35
C GLU A 78 -12.52 -14.34 13.93
N VAL A 79 -12.00 -13.12 13.74
CA VAL A 79 -11.49 -12.66 12.43
C VAL A 79 -10.39 -13.59 11.92
N GLU A 80 -9.42 -13.93 12.77
CA GLU A 80 -8.34 -14.84 12.40
C GLU A 80 -8.86 -16.25 12.06
N ARG A 81 -9.83 -16.78 12.82
CA ARG A 81 -10.49 -18.05 12.51
C ARG A 81 -11.25 -17.99 11.18
N THR A 82 -11.95 -16.89 10.90
CA THR A 82 -12.67 -16.68 9.65
C THR A 82 -11.72 -16.65 8.46
N PHE A 83 -10.60 -15.93 8.53
CA PHE A 83 -9.61 -15.93 7.44
C PHE A 83 -8.96 -17.29 7.22
N LYS A 84 -8.66 -18.04 8.29
CA LYS A 84 -8.12 -19.41 8.18
C LYS A 84 -9.14 -20.36 7.56
N ALA A 85 -10.40 -20.29 7.99
CA ALA A 85 -11.48 -21.10 7.43
C ALA A 85 -11.71 -20.78 5.95
N ALA A 86 -11.69 -19.50 5.57
CA ALA A 86 -11.82 -19.09 4.17
C ALA A 86 -10.67 -19.61 3.29
N GLN A 87 -9.44 -19.66 3.81
CA GLN A 87 -8.29 -20.22 3.09
C GLN A 87 -8.33 -21.76 2.98
N ALA A 88 -8.89 -22.42 3.99
CA ALA A 88 -9.05 -23.88 4.03
C ALA A 88 -10.34 -24.38 3.34
N ALA A 89 -11.18 -23.46 2.85
CA ALA A 89 -12.40 -23.78 2.12
C ALA A 89 -12.08 -24.61 0.86
N ALA A 90 -13.05 -25.37 0.36
CA ALA A 90 -12.86 -26.27 -0.78
C ALA A 90 -12.37 -25.58 -2.07
N VAL A 91 -12.61 -24.28 -2.21
CA VAL A 91 -12.10 -23.46 -3.32
C VAL A 91 -10.61 -23.11 -3.21
N GLY A 92 -9.99 -23.43 -2.07
CA GLY A 92 -8.61 -23.08 -1.76
C GLY A 92 -8.43 -21.59 -1.44
N PRO A 93 -7.17 -21.15 -1.28
CA PRO A 93 -6.84 -19.76 -0.98
C PRO A 93 -7.25 -18.81 -2.12
N ASP A 94 -7.94 -17.71 -1.78
CA ASP A 94 -8.29 -16.61 -2.70
C ASP A 94 -7.45 -15.36 -2.39
N ARG A 95 -6.93 -14.69 -3.43
CA ARG A 95 -6.07 -13.51 -3.31
C ARG A 95 -6.69 -12.38 -2.49
N ARG A 96 -8.01 -12.16 -2.60
CA ARG A 96 -8.73 -11.11 -1.85
C ARG A 96 -8.77 -11.44 -0.37
N VAL A 97 -8.99 -12.70 -0.01
CA VAL A 97 -8.97 -13.19 1.38
C VAL A 97 -7.59 -12.98 1.98
N LEU A 98 -6.53 -13.39 1.27
CA LEU A 98 -5.15 -13.22 1.72
C LEU A 98 -4.75 -11.75 1.87
N THR A 99 -5.11 -10.90 0.90
CA THR A 99 -4.84 -9.46 0.96
C THR A 99 -5.60 -8.78 2.12
N ALA A 100 -6.84 -9.22 2.38
CA ALA A 100 -7.61 -8.74 3.52
C ALA A 100 -7.01 -9.19 4.86
N ALA A 101 -6.56 -10.43 4.96
CA ALA A 101 -5.84 -10.96 6.13
C ALA A 101 -4.54 -10.18 6.38
N ALA A 102 -3.74 -9.92 5.34
CA ALA A 102 -2.54 -9.09 5.45
C ALA A 102 -2.84 -7.69 6.00
N SER A 103 -3.91 -7.05 5.49
CA SER A 103 -4.35 -5.74 5.94
C SER A 103 -4.79 -5.75 7.41
N PHE A 104 -5.51 -6.80 7.82
CA PHE A 104 -5.91 -7.03 9.21
C PHE A 104 -4.69 -7.17 10.12
N TYR A 105 -3.75 -8.05 9.78
CA TYR A 105 -2.53 -8.24 10.57
C TYR A 105 -1.67 -6.97 10.65
N THR A 106 -1.65 -6.16 9.59
CA THR A 106 -0.93 -4.87 9.58
C THR A 106 -1.50 -3.93 10.64
N ARG A 107 -2.84 -3.82 10.75
CA ARG A 107 -3.51 -2.99 11.76
C ARG A 107 -3.24 -3.48 13.19
N GLN A 108 -3.09 -4.79 13.36
CA GLN A 108 -2.74 -5.41 14.64
C GLN A 108 -1.22 -5.39 14.94
N ALA A 109 -0.42 -4.70 14.12
CA ALA A 109 1.04 -4.69 14.19
C ALA A 109 1.69 -6.10 14.13
N GLN A 110 0.99 -7.09 13.57
CA GLN A 110 1.48 -8.45 13.34
C GLN A 110 2.14 -8.52 11.96
N PHE A 111 3.29 -7.86 11.82
CA PHE A 111 3.98 -7.69 10.53
C PHE A 111 4.39 -9.01 9.88
N ASP A 112 4.82 -10.01 10.66
CA ASP A 112 5.27 -11.30 10.10
C ASP A 112 4.11 -12.05 9.43
N LYS A 113 2.94 -12.08 10.10
CA LYS A 113 1.71 -12.64 9.51
C LYS A 113 1.23 -11.81 8.30
N SER A 114 1.48 -10.51 8.30
CA SER A 114 1.15 -9.65 7.16
C SER A 114 2.00 -10.02 5.93
N ILE A 115 3.30 -10.19 6.13
CA ILE A 115 4.25 -10.61 5.09
C ILE A 115 3.89 -12.01 4.57
N GLU A 116 3.61 -12.96 5.47
CA GLU A 116 3.21 -14.33 5.11
C GLU A 116 1.94 -14.33 4.23
N ALA A 117 0.91 -13.57 4.62
CA ALA A 117 -0.32 -13.46 3.85
C ALA A 117 -0.10 -12.78 2.48
N LEU A 118 0.77 -11.76 2.40
CA LEU A 118 1.12 -11.12 1.12
C LEU A 118 1.93 -12.04 0.21
N GLN A 119 2.85 -12.83 0.76
CA GLN A 119 3.61 -13.83 0.02
C GLN A 119 2.66 -14.88 -0.56
N ALA A 120 1.79 -15.45 0.27
CA ALA A 120 0.77 -16.38 -0.20
C ALA A 120 -0.10 -15.75 -1.31
N ALA A 121 -0.48 -14.47 -1.17
CA ALA A 121 -1.27 -13.77 -2.18
C ALA A 121 -0.52 -13.59 -3.51
N ALA A 122 0.76 -13.26 -3.45
CA ALA A 122 1.63 -13.13 -4.63
C ALA A 122 1.87 -14.49 -5.30
N ASP A 123 2.04 -15.55 -4.52
CA ASP A 123 2.31 -16.89 -5.04
C ASP A 123 1.09 -17.51 -5.75
N LEU A 124 -0.14 -17.03 -5.49
CA LEU A 124 -1.34 -17.41 -6.27
C LEU A 124 -1.30 -16.91 -7.72
N ASN A 125 -0.55 -15.83 -7.99
CA ASN A 125 -0.29 -15.37 -9.35
C ASN A 125 1.22 -15.16 -9.52
N PRO A 126 1.98 -16.21 -9.90
CA PRO A 126 3.43 -16.14 -10.08
C PRO A 126 3.91 -15.19 -11.18
N ILE A 127 3.00 -14.50 -11.89
CA ILE A 127 3.29 -13.43 -12.85
C ILE A 127 2.64 -12.12 -12.37
N ASP A 128 2.79 -11.82 -11.08
CA ASP A 128 2.40 -10.56 -10.45
C ASP A 128 3.63 -9.80 -9.90
N PRO A 129 4.30 -8.98 -10.74
CA PRO A 129 5.47 -8.23 -10.30
C PRO A 129 5.09 -7.22 -9.20
N LEU A 130 3.86 -6.71 -9.19
CA LEU A 130 3.37 -5.77 -8.17
C LEU A 130 3.20 -6.47 -6.82
N GLY A 131 2.68 -7.69 -6.81
CA GLY A 131 2.53 -8.51 -5.60
C GLY A 131 3.88 -8.76 -4.91
N HIS A 132 4.89 -9.20 -5.66
CA HIS A 132 6.23 -9.41 -5.10
C HIS A 132 6.92 -8.09 -4.70
N HIS A 133 6.70 -7.00 -5.44
CA HIS A 133 7.19 -5.69 -5.03
C HIS A 133 6.57 -5.24 -3.70
N LEU A 134 5.27 -5.44 -3.50
CA LEU A 134 4.59 -5.13 -2.23
C LEU A 134 5.15 -5.96 -1.06
N VAL A 135 5.44 -7.25 -1.27
CA VAL A 135 6.15 -8.07 -0.28
C VAL A 135 7.50 -7.45 0.07
N ALA A 136 8.27 -7.01 -0.92
CA ALA A 136 9.57 -6.36 -0.70
C ALA A 136 9.43 -5.07 0.13
N THR A 137 8.39 -4.27 -0.10
CA THR A 137 8.17 -3.03 0.67
C THR A 137 7.88 -3.34 2.14
N TYR A 138 7.09 -4.38 2.45
CA TYR A 138 6.82 -4.78 3.83
C TYR A 138 8.07 -5.29 4.56
N TYR A 139 8.91 -6.08 3.88
CA TYR A 139 10.21 -6.48 4.41
C TYR A 139 11.11 -5.28 4.72
N TRP A 140 11.20 -4.33 3.79
CA TRP A 140 11.94 -3.09 3.99
C TRP A 140 11.40 -2.29 5.19
N GLU A 141 10.08 -2.13 5.29
CA GLU A 141 9.46 -1.39 6.39
C GLU A 141 9.77 -2.04 7.75
N LYS A 142 9.69 -3.36 7.83
CA LYS A 142 10.03 -4.10 9.05
C LYS A 142 11.50 -3.91 9.42
N ALA A 143 12.42 -4.08 8.46
CA ALA A 143 13.86 -3.91 8.69
C ALA A 143 14.25 -2.46 9.06
N PHE A 144 13.59 -1.47 8.46
CA PHE A 144 13.93 -0.05 8.58
C PHE A 144 13.27 0.61 9.80
N LYS A 145 11.96 0.38 10.00
CA LYS A 145 11.17 1.08 11.03
C LYS A 145 11.21 0.40 12.40
N ASP A 146 11.45 -0.92 12.45
CA ASP A 146 11.52 -1.63 13.72
C ASP A 146 12.92 -1.56 14.33
N HIS A 147 13.09 -0.60 15.23
CA HIS A 147 14.36 -0.37 15.92
C HIS A 147 14.65 -1.39 17.02
N SER A 148 13.69 -2.26 17.37
CA SER A 148 13.87 -3.31 18.37
C SER A 148 14.62 -4.54 17.84
N LEU A 149 14.68 -4.69 16.52
CA LEU A 149 15.35 -5.81 15.85
C LEU A 149 16.86 -5.80 16.11
N THR A 150 17.39 -6.97 16.43
CA THR A 150 18.84 -7.23 16.42
C THR A 150 19.42 -7.09 15.00
N PRO A 151 20.73 -6.85 14.84
CA PRO A 151 21.36 -6.82 13.53
C PRO A 151 21.11 -8.09 12.70
N ALA A 152 21.11 -9.27 13.34
CA ALA A 152 20.86 -10.54 12.67
C ALA A 152 19.42 -10.64 12.17
N GLU A 153 18.43 -10.24 12.98
CA GLU A 153 17.02 -10.21 12.55
C GLU A 153 16.80 -9.21 11.42
N LYS A 154 17.41 -8.01 11.49
CA LYS A 154 17.34 -7.03 10.40
C LYS A 154 17.85 -7.62 9.09
N LEU A 155 18.98 -8.34 9.11
CA LEU A 155 19.51 -9.02 7.93
C LEU A 155 18.53 -10.04 7.35
N THR A 156 17.83 -10.82 8.18
CA THR A 156 16.78 -11.74 7.71
C THR A 156 15.67 -11.01 6.93
N TYR A 157 15.18 -9.88 7.43
CA TYR A 157 14.15 -9.11 6.71
C TYR A 157 14.72 -8.42 5.46
N ILE A 158 15.96 -7.93 5.51
CA ILE A 158 16.63 -7.34 4.33
C ILE A 158 16.75 -8.39 3.22
N ASP A 159 17.19 -9.61 3.55
CA ASP A 159 17.33 -10.70 2.60
C ASP A 159 15.98 -11.17 2.05
N GLY A 160 14.94 -11.21 2.88
CA GLY A 160 13.56 -11.45 2.42
C GLY A 160 13.08 -10.39 1.43
N GLY A 161 13.39 -9.12 1.70
CA GLY A 161 13.10 -8.01 0.79
C GLY A 161 13.84 -8.14 -0.54
N LEU A 162 15.13 -8.47 -0.51
CA LEU A 162 15.95 -8.66 -1.72
C LEU A 162 15.38 -9.80 -2.58
N ALA A 163 15.09 -10.95 -1.99
CA ALA A 163 14.47 -12.08 -2.69
C ALA A 163 13.12 -11.71 -3.33
N ALA A 164 12.31 -10.89 -2.65
CA ALA A 164 11.06 -10.39 -3.19
C ALA A 164 11.27 -9.41 -4.36
N THR A 165 12.28 -8.54 -4.30
CA THR A 165 12.64 -7.68 -5.45
C THR A 165 13.15 -8.50 -6.64
N ASP A 166 13.91 -9.57 -6.40
CA ASP A 166 14.40 -10.46 -7.45
C ASP A 166 13.24 -11.15 -8.18
N ARG A 167 12.23 -11.63 -7.44
CA ARG A 167 11.01 -12.21 -8.03
C ARG A 167 10.25 -11.19 -8.88
N ALA A 168 10.09 -9.97 -8.39
CA ALA A 168 9.43 -8.91 -9.14
C ALA A 168 10.18 -8.56 -10.45
N LEU A 169 11.50 -8.45 -10.39
CA LEU A 169 12.35 -8.11 -11.53
C LEU A 169 12.51 -9.26 -12.54
N ALA A 170 12.42 -10.51 -12.09
CA ALA A 170 12.38 -11.67 -12.98
C ALA A 170 11.14 -11.67 -13.87
N GLN A 171 10.01 -11.12 -13.38
CA GLN A 171 8.76 -11.03 -14.13
C GLN A 171 8.66 -9.74 -14.94
N LYS A 172 9.18 -8.63 -14.40
CA LYS A 172 9.20 -7.32 -15.05
C LYS A 172 10.57 -6.67 -14.92
N ALA A 173 11.42 -6.92 -15.91
CA ALA A 173 12.81 -6.47 -15.92
C ALA A 173 12.96 -4.94 -15.98
N ASP A 174 11.94 -4.20 -16.45
CA ASP A 174 11.91 -2.74 -16.51
C ASP A 174 11.15 -2.11 -15.33
N PHE A 175 11.00 -2.83 -14.22
CA PHE A 175 10.25 -2.36 -13.06
C PHE A 175 11.08 -1.42 -12.16
N ALA A 176 11.08 -0.13 -12.50
CA ALA A 176 11.87 0.89 -11.79
C ALA A 176 11.65 0.96 -10.27
N ASP A 177 10.43 0.72 -9.77
CA ASP A 177 10.16 0.75 -8.32
C ASP A 177 10.79 -0.45 -7.60
N ALA A 178 10.74 -1.65 -8.18
CA ALA A 178 11.41 -2.82 -7.63
C ALA A 178 12.94 -2.65 -7.61
N MET A 179 13.52 -2.05 -8.67
CA MET A 179 14.95 -1.70 -8.69
C MET A 179 15.31 -0.68 -7.60
N THR A 180 14.43 0.30 -7.37
CA THR A 180 14.62 1.33 -6.34
C THR A 180 14.73 0.67 -4.96
N TYR A 181 13.81 -0.24 -4.64
CA TYR A 181 13.83 -0.98 -3.38
C TYR A 181 15.01 -1.95 -3.28
N LYS A 182 15.38 -2.62 -4.37
CA LYS A 182 16.58 -3.48 -4.40
C LYS A 182 17.83 -2.70 -4.04
N ASN A 183 18.03 -1.52 -4.64
CA ASN A 183 19.11 -0.61 -4.29
C ASN A 183 19.09 -0.21 -2.80
N ILE A 184 17.92 0.13 -2.23
CA ILE A 184 17.82 0.52 -0.82
C ILE A 184 18.22 -0.64 0.11
N LEU A 185 17.69 -1.83 -0.16
CA LEU A 185 17.94 -3.04 0.63
C LEU A 185 19.41 -3.49 0.55
N LEU A 186 20.04 -3.40 -0.63
CA LEU A 186 21.48 -3.67 -0.79
C LEU A 186 22.34 -2.73 0.06
N ARG A 187 22.00 -1.44 0.13
CA ARG A 187 22.71 -0.49 0.99
C ARG A 187 22.50 -0.76 2.47
N MET A 188 21.29 -1.16 2.87
CA MET A 188 21.02 -1.58 4.24
C MET A 188 21.83 -2.83 4.59
N LYS A 189 21.92 -3.81 3.67
CA LYS A 189 22.77 -4.99 3.85
C LYS A 189 24.23 -4.61 4.03
N ALA A 190 24.74 -3.67 3.22
CA ALA A 190 26.11 -3.18 3.30
C ALA A 190 26.46 -2.54 4.67
N GLN A 191 25.51 -1.85 5.31
CA GLN A 191 25.71 -1.28 6.66
C GLN A 191 25.98 -2.34 7.73
N HIS A 192 25.56 -3.57 7.48
CA HIS A 192 25.70 -4.71 8.40
C HIS A 192 26.78 -5.71 7.94
N GLU A 193 27.49 -5.43 6.84
CA GLU A 193 28.55 -6.29 6.32
C GLU A 193 29.92 -5.93 6.93
N PRO A 194 30.55 -6.81 7.72
CA PRO A 194 31.85 -6.54 8.33
C PRO A 194 33.02 -6.54 7.34
N ASP A 195 32.96 -7.33 6.26
CA ASP A 195 34.03 -7.41 5.26
C ASP A 195 33.98 -6.17 4.33
N PRO A 196 35.01 -5.30 4.32
CA PRO A 196 35.03 -4.12 3.46
C PRO A 196 34.87 -4.43 1.98
N ALA A 197 35.47 -5.52 1.48
CA ALA A 197 35.38 -5.87 0.06
C ALA A 197 33.95 -6.25 -0.35
N ARG A 198 33.25 -6.99 0.52
CA ARG A 198 31.83 -7.35 0.31
C ARG A 198 30.93 -6.13 0.44
N ARG A 199 31.21 -5.24 1.40
CA ARG A 199 30.48 -3.98 1.56
C ARG A 199 30.55 -3.13 0.29
N ASP A 200 31.74 -2.96 -0.27
CA ASP A 200 31.94 -2.19 -1.49
C ASP A 200 31.24 -2.84 -2.69
N ALA A 201 31.25 -4.17 -2.77
CA ALA A 201 30.50 -4.90 -3.81
C ALA A 201 28.98 -4.67 -3.71
N LEU A 202 28.40 -4.71 -2.50
CA LEU A 202 26.97 -4.44 -2.28
C LEU A 202 26.60 -3.00 -2.64
N ILE A 203 27.48 -2.03 -2.34
CA ILE A 203 27.27 -0.62 -2.71
C ILE A 203 27.32 -0.45 -4.24
N ALA A 204 28.31 -1.05 -4.90
CA ALA A 204 28.43 -1.01 -6.35
C ALA A 204 27.21 -1.65 -7.06
N GLU A 205 26.71 -2.78 -6.54
CA GLU A 205 25.48 -3.39 -7.05
C GLU A 205 24.27 -2.45 -6.85
N ALA A 206 24.15 -1.82 -5.68
CA ALA A 206 23.08 -0.86 -5.40
C ALA A 206 23.13 0.34 -6.36
N ASP A 207 24.32 0.88 -6.66
CA ASP A 207 24.51 1.98 -7.61
C ASP A 207 24.09 1.58 -9.03
N ALA A 208 24.38 0.35 -9.46
CA ALA A 208 23.93 -0.16 -10.75
C ALA A 208 22.40 -0.20 -10.85
N TRP A 209 21.71 -0.77 -9.85
CA TRP A 209 20.25 -0.81 -9.81
C TRP A 209 19.62 0.58 -9.77
N ARG A 210 20.19 1.51 -9.01
CA ARG A 210 19.76 2.91 -8.99
C ARG A 210 19.87 3.55 -10.37
N THR A 211 20.99 3.34 -11.06
CA THR A 211 21.24 3.90 -12.39
C THR A 211 20.24 3.36 -13.40
N GLN A 212 19.99 2.05 -13.39
CA GLN A 212 18.98 1.42 -14.25
C GLN A 212 17.56 1.94 -13.96
N ALA A 213 17.19 2.07 -12.67
CA ALA A 213 15.90 2.63 -12.28
C ALA A 213 15.72 4.08 -12.78
N MET A 214 16.79 4.89 -12.75
CA MET A 214 16.77 6.27 -13.24
C MET A 214 16.61 6.36 -14.76
N GLN A 215 17.26 5.47 -15.52
CA GLN A 215 17.14 5.43 -16.99
C GLN A 215 15.72 5.08 -17.45
N LEU A 216 15.01 4.26 -16.68
CA LEU A 216 13.64 3.82 -17.00
C LEU A 216 12.56 4.84 -16.59
N ARG A 217 12.90 5.84 -15.78
CA ARG A 217 11.99 6.95 -15.50
C ARG A 217 12.02 7.87 -16.72
N PRO A 218 10.91 8.07 -17.44
CA PRO A 218 10.90 8.97 -18.59
C PRO A 218 11.44 10.31 -18.14
N SER A 219 12.38 10.84 -18.92
CA SER A 219 12.98 12.16 -18.78
C SER A 219 11.88 13.22 -18.80
N GLN A 220 11.26 13.47 -17.64
CA GLN A 220 10.69 14.76 -17.34
C GLN A 220 11.85 15.74 -17.41
N GLY A 221 11.94 16.44 -18.55
CA GLY A 221 12.96 17.43 -18.81
C GLY A 221 12.90 18.53 -17.75
N THR A 222 13.75 18.41 -16.74
CA THR A 222 14.15 19.53 -15.90
C THR A 222 15.67 19.61 -15.98
N PRO A 223 16.27 20.76 -16.33
CA PRO A 223 17.72 20.85 -16.51
C PRO A 223 18.47 20.44 -15.24
N MET A 224 19.55 19.69 -15.43
CA MET A 224 20.51 19.30 -14.41
C MET A 224 21.02 20.53 -13.65
N GLN A 225 20.80 20.59 -12.33
CA GLN A 225 21.68 21.35 -11.46
C GLN A 225 22.82 20.43 -11.02
N THR A 226 24.03 20.74 -11.48
CA THR A 226 25.28 20.17 -10.99
C THR A 226 25.53 20.62 -9.56
N GLY A 227 25.32 19.71 -8.62
CA GLY A 227 25.63 19.83 -7.20
C GLY A 227 25.23 18.51 -6.52
N ALA A 228 25.99 18.06 -5.54
CA ALA A 228 25.66 16.85 -4.76
C ALA A 228 24.18 16.83 -4.34
N PRO A 229 23.51 15.66 -4.25
CA PRO A 229 22.13 15.63 -3.79
C PRO A 229 22.13 16.04 -2.32
N VAL A 230 21.90 17.33 -2.08
CA VAL A 230 21.29 17.80 -0.85
C VAL A 230 20.02 16.94 -0.69
N PRO A 231 19.75 16.36 0.50
CA PRO A 231 18.46 15.74 0.75
C PRO A 231 17.37 16.70 0.25
N PRO A 232 16.33 16.21 -0.46
CA PRO A 232 15.25 17.09 -0.86
C PRO A 232 14.83 17.88 0.39
N PRO A 233 14.65 19.21 0.29
CA PRO A 233 14.05 19.94 1.39
C PRO A 233 12.77 19.20 1.77
N LEU A 234 12.48 19.14 3.07
CA LEU A 234 11.20 18.67 3.59
C LEU A 234 10.12 19.12 2.61
N PRO A 235 9.21 18.22 2.17
CA PRO A 235 8.17 18.60 1.22
C PRO A 235 7.53 19.88 1.73
N ALA A 236 7.47 20.90 0.86
CA ALA A 236 6.68 22.08 1.16
C ALA A 236 5.28 21.59 1.58
N PRO A 237 4.64 22.22 2.58
CA PRO A 237 3.28 21.88 2.96
C PRO A 237 2.40 21.76 1.69
N GLY A 238 1.89 20.56 1.38
CA GLY A 238 0.99 20.33 0.23
C GLY A 238 1.44 19.40 -0.92
N ALA A 239 2.49 18.57 -0.79
CA ALA A 239 2.81 17.58 -1.84
C ALA A 239 1.86 16.35 -1.84
N PRO A 240 1.38 15.87 -3.01
CA PRO A 240 0.39 14.79 -3.10
C PRO A 240 0.92 13.42 -2.68
N VAL A 241 0.15 12.71 -1.85
CA VAL A 241 0.47 11.37 -1.32
C VAL A 241 -0.29 10.29 -2.11
N ARG A 242 0.40 9.27 -2.64
CA ARG A 242 -0.26 8.15 -3.31
C ARG A 242 -1.01 7.25 -2.33
N VAL A 243 -2.30 7.01 -2.61
CA VAL A 243 -3.14 6.06 -1.89
C VAL A 243 -2.80 4.65 -2.37
N GLY A 244 -2.49 3.79 -1.41
CA GLY A 244 -1.96 2.45 -1.64
C GLY A 244 -1.08 1.96 -0.50
N SER A 245 -0.64 2.86 0.40
CA SER A 245 0.33 2.50 1.45
C SER A 245 -0.10 2.89 2.88
N ILE A 246 -0.99 3.88 3.08
CA ILE A 246 -1.28 4.39 4.44
C ILE A 246 -2.62 5.15 4.59
N ILE A 247 -3.40 5.30 3.51
CA ILE A 247 -4.57 6.20 3.46
C ILE A 247 -5.77 5.40 2.95
N LYS A 248 -6.93 5.53 3.61
CA LYS A 248 -8.21 4.99 3.11
C LYS A 248 -8.60 5.75 1.84
N THR A 249 -8.99 5.07 0.76
CA THR A 249 -9.51 5.73 -0.44
C THR A 249 -10.61 6.71 -0.03
N PRO A 250 -10.45 8.03 -0.29
CA PRO A 250 -11.42 9.03 0.11
C PRO A 250 -12.79 8.71 -0.51
N ALA A 251 -13.84 8.88 0.27
CA ALA A 251 -15.19 8.60 -0.22
C ALA A 251 -15.57 9.64 -1.28
N LYS A 252 -16.14 9.19 -2.40
CA LYS A 252 -16.68 10.07 -3.44
C LYS A 252 -17.95 10.75 -2.91
N VAL A 253 -17.94 12.08 -2.81
CA VAL A 253 -19.09 12.89 -2.35
C VAL A 253 -19.93 13.42 -3.51
N GLN A 254 -19.32 13.60 -4.68
CA GLN A 254 -20.02 13.99 -5.90
C GLN A 254 -19.62 13.07 -7.04
N HIS A 255 -20.62 12.55 -7.73
CA HIS A 255 -20.44 11.70 -8.89
C HIS A 255 -21.15 12.30 -10.08
N VAL A 256 -20.42 12.41 -11.20
CA VAL A 256 -20.97 12.76 -12.51
C VAL A 256 -20.76 11.55 -13.42
N SER A 257 -21.84 11.03 -13.99
CA SER A 257 -21.75 9.94 -14.96
C SER A 257 -21.11 10.42 -16.26
N PRO A 258 -20.29 9.60 -16.94
CA PRO A 258 -19.75 9.98 -18.24
C PRO A 258 -20.85 10.09 -19.29
N VAL A 259 -20.74 11.12 -20.14
CA VAL A 259 -21.57 11.23 -21.34
C VAL A 259 -21.01 10.27 -22.38
N TYR A 260 -21.80 9.30 -22.81
CA TYR A 260 -21.38 8.30 -23.78
C TYR A 260 -21.23 8.92 -25.18
N PRO A 261 -20.02 8.97 -25.78
CA PRO A 261 -19.83 9.57 -27.10
C PRO A 261 -20.68 8.89 -28.17
N GLN A 262 -21.36 9.67 -29.03
CA GLN A 262 -22.24 9.12 -30.08
C GLN A 262 -21.48 8.18 -31.02
N GLU A 263 -20.26 8.55 -31.41
CA GLU A 263 -19.39 7.72 -32.25
C GLU A 263 -19.08 6.35 -31.60
N ALA A 264 -18.90 6.31 -30.28
CA ALA A 264 -18.67 5.08 -29.54
C ALA A 264 -19.97 4.24 -29.42
N GLN A 265 -21.14 4.88 -29.33
CA GLN A 265 -22.43 4.18 -29.35
C GLN A 265 -22.69 3.55 -30.73
N ASP A 266 -22.49 4.32 -31.80
CA ASP A 266 -22.66 3.87 -33.18
C ASP A 266 -21.71 2.70 -33.51
N ALA A 267 -20.48 2.76 -32.98
CA ALA A 267 -19.47 1.70 -33.09
C ALA A 267 -19.64 0.57 -32.04
N ARG A 268 -20.64 0.64 -31.17
CA ARG A 268 -20.91 -0.34 -30.09
C ARG A 268 -19.71 -0.61 -29.15
N VAL A 269 -18.89 0.41 -28.90
CA VAL A 269 -17.68 0.32 -28.09
C VAL A 269 -18.00 0.47 -26.61
N SER A 270 -18.01 -0.65 -25.87
CA SER A 270 -18.22 -0.71 -24.42
C SER A 270 -16.97 -1.17 -23.67
N GLY A 271 -16.90 -0.92 -22.36
CA GLY A 271 -15.79 -1.37 -21.53
C GLY A 271 -15.51 -0.47 -20.33
N MET A 272 -14.34 -0.67 -19.72
CA MET A 272 -13.90 0.07 -18.54
C MET A 272 -12.63 0.85 -18.82
N VAL A 273 -12.63 2.14 -18.49
CA VAL A 273 -11.46 3.02 -18.52
C VAL A 273 -10.94 3.15 -17.09
N ILE A 274 -9.64 2.92 -16.88
CA ILE A 274 -9.00 3.07 -15.56
C ILE A 274 -8.21 4.37 -15.56
N ILE A 275 -8.43 5.22 -14.55
CA ILE A 275 -7.87 6.56 -14.46
C ILE A 275 -7.16 6.72 -13.10
N GLU A 276 -5.92 7.22 -13.11
CA GLU A 276 -5.26 7.76 -11.91
C GLU A 276 -5.70 9.21 -11.73
N VAL A 277 -6.14 9.54 -10.52
CA VAL A 277 -6.74 10.84 -10.18
C VAL A 277 -5.95 11.44 -9.03
N MET A 278 -5.49 12.68 -9.20
CA MET A 278 -4.98 13.51 -8.11
C MET A 278 -6.12 14.34 -7.55
N ILE A 279 -6.35 14.18 -6.26
CA ILE A 279 -7.34 14.90 -5.47
C ILE A 279 -6.57 15.94 -4.66
N ASP A 280 -7.00 17.19 -4.69
CA ASP A 280 -6.41 18.26 -3.88
C ASP A 280 -6.77 18.13 -2.38
N ALA A 281 -6.24 19.04 -1.57
CA ALA A 281 -6.50 19.09 -0.13
C ALA A 281 -7.98 19.34 0.19
N GLU A 282 -8.72 19.96 -0.73
CA GLU A 282 -10.13 20.32 -0.61
C GLU A 282 -11.08 19.23 -1.15
N GLY A 283 -10.54 18.14 -1.70
CA GLY A 283 -11.30 17.03 -2.24
C GLY A 283 -11.73 17.17 -3.71
N ASN A 284 -11.23 18.17 -4.44
CA ASN A 284 -11.48 18.31 -5.88
C ASN A 284 -10.45 17.51 -6.68
N VAL A 285 -10.86 17.02 -7.84
CA VAL A 285 -9.93 16.43 -8.80
C VAL A 285 -9.09 17.53 -9.44
N SER A 286 -7.80 17.57 -9.12
CA SER A 286 -6.84 18.55 -9.63
C SER A 286 -6.08 18.06 -10.85
N ASP A 287 -5.90 16.74 -10.99
CA ASP A 287 -5.33 16.12 -12.20
C ASP A 287 -5.93 14.72 -12.42
N ALA A 288 -5.97 14.27 -13.66
CA ALA A 288 -6.46 12.95 -14.04
C ALA A 288 -5.73 12.43 -15.28
N ARG A 289 -5.20 11.21 -15.20
CA ARG A 289 -4.53 10.54 -16.32
C ARG A 289 -5.04 9.12 -16.54
N VAL A 290 -5.19 8.74 -17.80
CA VAL A 290 -5.63 7.39 -18.16
C VAL A 290 -4.49 6.39 -17.91
N LEU A 291 -4.80 5.32 -17.19
CA LEU A 291 -3.92 4.17 -16.96
C LEU A 291 -4.26 3.00 -17.89
N ARG A 292 -5.56 2.78 -18.15
CA ARG A 292 -6.05 1.79 -19.11
C ARG A 292 -7.03 2.47 -20.06
N SER A 293 -6.62 2.57 -21.31
CA SER A 293 -7.31 3.32 -22.36
C SER A 293 -8.31 2.46 -23.13
N ILE A 294 -9.43 3.07 -23.48
CA ILE A 294 -10.23 2.72 -24.64
C ILE A 294 -10.37 4.04 -25.43
N PRO A 295 -9.61 4.26 -26.52
CA PRO A 295 -9.41 5.59 -27.08
C PRO A 295 -10.69 6.39 -27.36
N MET A 296 -11.77 5.73 -27.79
CA MET A 296 -13.07 6.36 -28.06
C MET A 296 -13.86 6.76 -26.80
N LEU A 297 -13.45 6.32 -25.61
CA LEU A 297 -14.11 6.54 -24.33
C LEU A 297 -13.25 7.39 -23.36
N ASP A 298 -11.96 7.54 -23.64
CA ASP A 298 -10.99 8.19 -22.73
C ASP A 298 -11.38 9.62 -22.38
N GLN A 299 -11.73 10.44 -23.38
CA GLN A 299 -12.07 11.84 -23.16
C GLN A 299 -13.35 11.98 -22.32
N ALA A 300 -14.38 11.20 -22.64
CA ALA A 300 -15.63 11.17 -21.88
C ALA A 300 -15.42 10.72 -20.42
N ALA A 301 -14.52 9.76 -20.21
CA ALA A 301 -14.15 9.29 -18.87
C ALA A 301 -13.40 10.38 -18.08
N LEU A 302 -12.44 11.06 -18.71
CA LEU A 302 -11.70 12.17 -18.09
C LEU A 302 -12.61 13.35 -17.75
N ASP A 303 -13.51 13.74 -18.65
CA ASP A 303 -14.42 14.87 -18.45
C ASP A 303 -15.41 14.61 -17.31
N ALA A 304 -15.85 13.37 -17.14
CA ALA A 304 -16.68 12.95 -16.02
C ALA A 304 -15.90 12.98 -14.69
N VAL A 305 -14.71 12.38 -14.67
CA VAL A 305 -13.90 12.24 -13.46
C VAL A 305 -13.41 13.59 -12.94
N LYS A 306 -13.09 14.55 -13.82
CA LYS A 306 -12.72 15.92 -13.42
C LYS A 306 -13.82 16.66 -12.65
N GLN A 307 -15.07 16.25 -12.80
CA GLN A 307 -16.22 16.82 -12.09
C GLN A 307 -16.56 16.07 -10.80
N TRP A 308 -15.85 14.98 -10.50
CA TRP A 308 -16.06 14.27 -9.25
C TRP A 308 -15.47 15.07 -8.09
N ARG A 309 -16.07 14.90 -6.91
CA ARG A 309 -15.52 15.39 -5.66
C ARG A 309 -15.42 14.26 -4.67
N PHE A 310 -14.39 14.33 -3.86
CA PHE A 310 -14.06 13.36 -2.82
C PHE A 310 -14.05 14.05 -1.46
N GLN A 311 -14.16 13.26 -0.40
CA GLN A 311 -13.92 13.77 0.93
C GLN A 311 -12.44 14.21 1.04
N PRO A 312 -12.16 15.43 1.54
CA PRO A 312 -10.81 15.85 1.88
C PRO A 312 -10.07 14.78 2.67
N THR A 313 -8.88 14.41 2.23
CA THR A 313 -8.06 13.47 3.00
C THR A 313 -7.26 14.25 4.02
N VAL A 314 -7.41 13.90 5.30
CA VAL A 314 -6.65 14.52 6.39
C VAL A 314 -5.59 13.53 6.86
N LEU A 315 -4.32 13.96 6.87
CA LEU A 315 -3.19 13.21 7.41
C LEU A 315 -2.51 14.07 8.48
N ASN A 316 -2.31 13.52 9.69
CA ASN A 316 -1.76 14.25 10.84
C ASN A 316 -2.49 15.57 11.18
N GLY A 317 -3.81 15.62 10.97
CA GLY A 317 -4.64 16.80 11.24
C GLY A 317 -4.60 17.88 10.16
N ALA A 318 -3.84 17.70 9.08
CA ALA A 318 -3.78 18.62 7.94
C ALA A 318 -4.41 17.99 6.68
N PRO A 319 -5.19 18.74 5.89
CA PRO A 319 -5.61 18.32 4.56
C PRO A 319 -4.39 18.05 3.67
N VAL A 320 -4.36 16.89 3.02
CA VAL A 320 -3.29 16.50 2.10
C VAL A 320 -3.87 16.11 0.74
N PRO A 321 -3.24 16.52 -0.37
CA PRO A 321 -3.61 16.02 -1.67
C PRO A 321 -3.26 14.54 -1.79
N VAL A 322 -4.08 13.79 -2.52
CA VAL A 322 -3.95 12.33 -2.63
C VAL A 322 -4.11 11.83 -4.05
N ILE A 323 -3.43 10.73 -4.39
CA ILE A 323 -3.55 10.10 -5.70
C ILE A 323 -4.25 8.76 -5.56
N ILE A 324 -5.33 8.52 -6.30
CA ILE A 324 -6.12 7.27 -6.29
C ILE A 324 -6.29 6.72 -7.71
N THR A 325 -6.66 5.45 -7.82
CA THR A 325 -7.12 4.85 -9.08
C THR A 325 -8.63 4.67 -9.05
N VAL A 326 -9.31 5.12 -10.10
CA VAL A 326 -10.76 4.97 -10.29
C VAL A 326 -11.09 4.26 -11.59
N THR A 327 -12.23 3.59 -11.62
CA THR A 327 -12.74 2.89 -12.81
C THR A 327 -14.01 3.57 -13.29
N VAL A 328 -14.09 3.87 -14.59
CA VAL A 328 -15.28 4.39 -15.27
C VAL A 328 -15.80 3.32 -16.22
N ASN A 329 -17.05 2.90 -16.02
CA ASN A 329 -17.68 1.84 -16.82
C ASN A 329 -18.63 2.46 -17.86
N PHE A 330 -18.52 1.99 -19.10
CA PHE A 330 -19.43 2.30 -20.20
C PHE A 330 -20.17 1.02 -20.61
N THR A 331 -21.47 1.01 -20.37
CA THR A 331 -22.39 -0.07 -20.77
C THR A 331 -23.36 0.47 -21.81
N LEU A 332 -23.53 -0.23 -22.92
CA LEU A 332 -24.60 0.06 -23.88
C LEU A 332 -25.94 -0.19 -23.17
N GLN A 333 -26.88 0.76 -23.31
CA GLN A 333 -28.26 0.59 -22.84
C GLN A 333 -29.11 -0.10 -23.89
#